data_AF-A0A925Q9Y6-F1
#
_entry.id   AF-A0A925Q9Y6-F1
#
_cell.length_a   1.000
_cell.length_b   1.000
_cell.length_c   1.000
_cell.angle_alpha   90.00
_cell.angle_beta   90.00
_cell.angle_gamma   90.00
#
_symmetry.space_group_name_H-M   'P 1'
#
loop_
_entity.id
_entity.type
_entity.pdbx_description
1 polymer ?
#
loop_
_entity_poly.entity_id
_entity_poly.type
_entity_poly.pdbx_seq_one_letter_code
_entity_poly.pdbx_strand_id
1 'polypeptide(L)'
;MMEERRKPILGRVVPGVTPDLQRRLRQFFACAQFLSPALAARLAFRMFRTPPRRRIDAADAPIVARAVKSTLRVGEDAFTTWHWDYGGPLVVLIHGWG
;
A
#
# COMPACT_ATOMS: atom_id res chain seq x y z
N MET A 1 28.34 19.25 -11.01
CA MET A 1 27.68 20.06 -9.97
C MET A 1 26.23 19.63 -9.93
N MET A 2 25.91 18.66 -9.06
CA MET A 2 24.57 18.06 -8.97
C MET A 2 23.71 18.99 -8.10
N GLU A 3 22.69 19.58 -8.70
CA GLU A 3 21.78 20.49 -8.01
C GLU A 3 20.88 19.67 -7.09
N GLU A 4 21.13 19.79 -5.78
CA GLU A 4 20.35 19.12 -4.76
C GLU A 4 18.93 19.72 -4.75
N ARG A 5 17.99 19.03 -5.40
CA ARG A 5 16.57 19.36 -5.30
C ARG A 5 16.12 19.20 -3.86
N ARG A 6 16.09 20.32 -3.13
CA ARG A 6 15.43 20.46 -1.82
C ARG A 6 14.01 19.88 -1.94
N LYS A 7 13.79 18.72 -1.32
CA LYS A 7 12.45 18.11 -1.24
C LYS A 7 11.56 19.10 -0.50
N PRO A 8 10.45 19.58 -1.09
CA PRO A 8 9.50 20.40 -0.35
C PRO A 8 9.04 19.61 0.86
N ILE A 9 9.08 20.24 2.04
CA ILE A 9 8.54 19.70 3.29
C ILE A 9 7.01 19.74 3.18
N LEU A 10 6.46 18.95 2.25
CA LEU A 10 5.06 18.62 2.24
C LEU A 10 4.87 17.60 3.35
N GLY A 11 4.12 17.97 4.40
CA GLY A 11 3.75 17.03 5.46
C GLY A 11 3.33 15.69 4.86
N ARG A 12 3.90 14.60 5.39
CA ARG A 12 3.77 13.20 4.93
C ARG A 12 2.96 13.05 3.62
N VAL A 13 3.61 13.27 2.47
CA VAL A 13 3.03 12.91 1.17
C VAL A 13 2.93 11.39 1.15
N VAL A 14 1.71 10.86 1.22
CA VAL A 14 1.48 9.42 1.07
C VAL A 14 1.56 9.10 -0.42
N PRO A 15 2.56 8.31 -0.88
CA PRO A 15 2.67 7.93 -2.27
C PRO A 15 1.36 7.29 -2.76
N GLY A 16 0.88 7.69 -3.95
CA GLY A 16 -0.37 7.19 -4.51
C GLY A 16 -1.66 7.89 -4.03
N VAL A 17 -1.59 8.83 -3.09
CA VAL A 17 -2.75 9.66 -2.68
C VAL A 17 -2.65 11.03 -3.33
N THR A 18 -3.58 11.35 -4.23
CA THR A 18 -3.66 12.69 -4.83
C THR A 18 -4.18 13.71 -3.81
N PRO A 19 -3.78 14.99 -3.91
CA PRO A 19 -4.28 16.06 -3.03
C PRO A 19 -5.82 16.14 -3.00
N ASP A 20 -6.46 15.90 -4.15
CA ASP A 20 -7.92 15.93 -4.28
C ASP A 20 -8.59 14.76 -3.54
N LEU A 21 -8.02 13.56 -3.66
CA LEU A 21 -8.49 12.41 -2.89
C LEU A 21 -8.36 12.67 -1.39
N GLN A 22 -7.22 13.24 -0.97
CA GLN A 22 -7.00 13.58 0.44
C GLN A 22 -8.03 14.60 0.96
N ARG A 23 -8.39 15.61 0.14
CA ARG A 23 -9.41 16.61 0.47
C ARG A 23 -10.81 15.99 0.58
N ARG A 24 -11.18 15.13 -0.38
CA ARG A 24 -12.47 14.42 -0.37
C ARG A 24 -12.61 13.50 0.84
N LEU A 25 -11.57 12.75 1.18
CA LEU A 25 -11.56 11.89 2.37
C LEU A 25 -11.73 12.72 3.66
N ARG A 26 -11.04 13.86 3.77
CA ARG A 26 -11.21 14.77 4.91
C ARG A 26 -12.65 15.28 5.04
N GLN A 27 -13.26 15.72 3.95
CA GLN A 27 -14.65 16.20 3.95
C GLN A 27 -15.62 15.08 4.31
N PHE A 28 -15.44 13.90 3.73
CA PHE A 28 -16.24 12.71 4.05
C PHE A 28 -16.20 12.38 5.54
N PHE A 29 -15.00 12.27 6.12
CA PHE A 29 -14.87 11.93 7.54
C PHE A 29 -15.33 13.06 8.47
N ALA A 30 -15.22 14.33 8.06
CA ALA A 30 -15.79 15.44 8.82
C ALA A 30 -17.32 15.34 8.90
N CYS A 31 -18.00 15.07 7.78
CA CYS A 31 -19.45 14.86 7.77
C CYS A 31 -19.85 13.59 8.54
N ALA A 32 -19.13 12.48 8.36
CA ALA A 32 -19.41 11.24 9.07
C ALA A 32 -19.25 11.42 10.60
N GLN A 33 -18.21 12.13 11.03
CA GLN A 33 -17.95 12.44 12.44
C GLN A 33 -19.06 13.31 13.03
N PHE A 34 -19.54 14.31 12.29
CA PHE A 34 -20.64 15.17 12.70
C PHE A 34 -21.94 14.38 12.91
N LEU A 35 -22.24 13.45 12.00
CA LEU A 35 -23.46 12.62 12.09
C LEU A 35 -23.37 11.56 13.19
N SER A 36 -22.24 10.86 13.28
CA SER A 36 -22.01 9.82 14.29
C SER A 36 -20.53 9.48 14.40
N PRO A 37 -19.86 9.79 15.52
CA PRO A 37 -18.48 9.41 15.76
C PRO A 37 -18.25 7.89 15.67
N ALA A 38 -19.22 7.09 16.14
CA ALA A 38 -19.14 5.64 16.07
C ALA A 38 -19.16 5.13 14.62
N LEU A 39 -19.99 5.72 13.75
CA LEU A 39 -20.04 5.38 12.34
C LEU A 39 -18.73 5.75 11.63
N ALA A 40 -18.21 6.96 11.89
CA ALA A 40 -16.94 7.42 11.33
C ALA A 40 -15.79 6.46 11.69
N ALA A 41 -15.70 6.03 12.95
CA ALA A 41 -14.69 5.08 13.41
C ALA A 41 -14.82 3.71 12.70
N ARG A 42 -16.04 3.18 12.56
CA ARG A 42 -16.28 1.90 11.86
C ARG A 42 -15.88 1.97 10.38
N LEU A 43 -16.18 3.09 9.73
CA LEU A 43 -15.83 3.33 8.33
C LEU A 43 -14.30 3.46 8.15
N ALA A 44 -13.65 4.23 9.00
CA ALA A 44 -12.19 4.36 9.01
C ALA A 44 -11.51 3.01 9.23
N PHE A 45 -11.96 2.24 10.22
CA PHE A 45 -11.41 0.92 10.51
C PHE A 45 -11.59 -0.05 9.34
N ARG A 46 -12.76 -0.05 8.69
CA ARG A 46 -12.99 -0.89 7.50
C ARG A 46 -12.05 -0.50 6.35
N MET A 47 -11.83 0.79 6.14
CA MET A 47 -10.90 1.31 5.15
C MET A 47 -9.46 0.89 5.45
N PHE A 48 -8.94 1.15 6.65
CA PHE A 48 -7.56 0.81 7.02
C PHE A 48 -7.26 -0.69 7.02
N ARG A 49 -8.26 -1.52 7.29
CA ARG A 49 -8.08 -2.98 7.31
C ARG A 49 -8.23 -3.63 5.93
N THR A 50 -8.62 -2.86 4.91
CA THR A 50 -8.77 -3.34 3.54
C THR A 50 -7.79 -2.58 2.65
N PRO A 51 -6.54 -3.05 2.52
CA PRO A 51 -5.55 -2.35 1.72
C PRO A 51 -6.04 -2.23 0.26
N PRO A 52 -5.89 -1.04 -0.36
CA PRO A 52 -6.29 -0.86 -1.75
C PRO A 52 -5.46 -1.77 -2.64
N ARG A 53 -6.11 -2.50 -3.56
CA ARG A 53 -5.42 -3.34 -4.54
C ARG A 53 -5.17 -2.55 -5.83
N ARG A 54 -3.90 -2.30 -6.15
CA ARG A 54 -3.52 -1.79 -7.47
C ARG A 54 -3.68 -2.90 -8.51
N ARG A 55 -4.11 -2.55 -9.72
CA ARG A 55 -4.04 -3.45 -10.87
C ARG A 55 -2.57 -3.65 -11.25
N ILE A 56 -2.22 -4.85 -11.71
CA ILE A 56 -0.87 -5.13 -12.22
C ILE A 56 -0.69 -4.31 -13.50
N ASP A 57 0.40 -3.55 -13.57
CA ASP A 57 0.74 -2.80 -14.77
C ASP A 57 1.15 -3.78 -15.89
N ALA A 58 0.84 -3.44 -17.15
CA ALA A 58 1.14 -4.32 -18.28
C ALA A 58 2.64 -4.64 -18.41
N ALA A 59 3.51 -3.71 -17.98
CA ALA A 59 4.96 -3.90 -17.95
C ALA A 59 5.41 -4.93 -16.90
N ASP A 60 4.70 -5.04 -15.78
CA ASP A 60 5.05 -5.93 -14.68
C ASP A 60 4.43 -7.33 -14.84
N ALA A 61 3.35 -7.45 -15.63
CA ALA A 61 2.61 -8.69 -15.81
C ALA A 61 3.51 -9.90 -16.22
N PRO A 62 4.46 -9.77 -17.16
CA PRO A 62 5.34 -10.89 -17.52
C PRO A 62 6.29 -11.31 -16.39
N ILE A 63 6.70 -10.38 -15.54
CA ILE A 63 7.57 -10.65 -14.38
C ILE A 63 6.75 -11.39 -13.32
N VAL A 64 5.59 -10.85 -12.96
CA VAL A 64 4.68 -11.46 -11.96
C VAL A 64 4.24 -12.86 -12.40
N ALA A 65 3.98 -13.08 -13.70
CA ALA A 65 3.56 -14.38 -14.22
C ALA A 65 4.62 -15.49 -14.05
N ARG A 66 5.91 -15.14 -13.92
CA ARG A 66 7.00 -16.10 -13.71
C ARG A 66 7.24 -16.44 -12.24
N ALA A 67 6.57 -15.74 -11.33
CA ALA A 67 6.77 -15.92 -9.91
C ALA A 67 6.32 -17.32 -9.46
N VAL A 68 7.14 -18.00 -8.69
CA VAL A 68 6.77 -19.27 -8.06
C VAL A 68 6.11 -18.94 -6.73
N LYS A 69 4.87 -19.42 -6.56
CA LYS A 69 4.12 -19.27 -5.32
C LYS A 69 4.58 -20.34 -4.32
N SER A 70 4.92 -19.92 -3.12
CA SER A 70 5.24 -20.80 -2.00
C SER A 70 4.49 -20.38 -0.73
N THR A 71 4.51 -21.24 0.28
CA THR A 71 3.93 -20.95 1.59
C THR A 71 5.01 -21.04 2.64
N LEU A 72 5.27 -19.92 3.31
CA LEU A 72 6.15 -19.83 4.46
C LEU A 72 5.33 -19.99 5.73
N ARG A 73 5.69 -20.95 6.59
CA ARG A 73 5.06 -21.14 7.90
C ARG A 73 5.97 -20.60 9.01
N VAL A 74 5.41 -19.82 9.93
CA VAL A 74 6.11 -19.29 11.10
C VAL A 74 5.20 -19.49 12.31
N GLY A 75 5.53 -20.48 13.16
CA GLY A 75 4.62 -20.90 14.23
C GLY A 75 3.30 -21.42 13.66
N GLU A 76 2.19 -20.87 14.11
CA GLU A 76 0.84 -21.18 13.61
C GLU A 76 0.44 -20.37 12.37
N ASP A 77 1.24 -19.35 12.01
CA ASP A 77 0.93 -18.45 10.90
C ASP A 77 1.44 -18.99 9.56
N ALA A 78 0.68 -18.73 8.50
CA ALA A 78 1.03 -19.06 7.12
C ALA A 78 1.03 -17.82 6.23
N PHE A 79 2.14 -17.60 5.55
CA PHE A 79 2.37 -16.48 4.64
C PHE A 79 2.49 -17.01 3.21
N THR A 80 1.79 -16.36 2.28
CA THR A 80 2.02 -16.61 0.85
C THR A 80 3.24 -15.81 0.42
N THR A 81 4.26 -16.50 -0.08
CA THR A 81 5.47 -15.90 -0.63
C THR A 81 5.52 -16.12 -2.13
N TRP A 82 6.19 -15.20 -2.82
CA TRP A 82 6.47 -15.28 -4.25
C TRP A 82 7.97 -15.12 -4.42
N HIS A 83 8.60 -16.01 -5.18
CA HIS A 83 10.03 -15.94 -5.45
C HIS A 83 10.32 -16.10 -6.94
N TRP A 84 11.49 -15.60 -7.33
CA TRP A 84 12.03 -15.73 -8.66
C TRP A 84 13.48 -16.19 -8.54
N ASP A 85 13.82 -17.24 -9.26
CA ASP A 85 15.13 -17.85 -9.18
C ASP A 85 16.04 -17.25 -10.26
N TYR A 86 16.78 -16.20 -9.90
CA TYR A 86 17.64 -15.43 -10.82
C TYR A 86 19.15 -15.69 -10.66
N GLY A 87 19.56 -16.56 -9.73
CA GLY A 87 20.97 -16.89 -9.51
C GLY A 87 21.79 -15.68 -9.03
N GLY A 88 21.63 -15.29 -7.76
CA GLY A 88 22.31 -14.15 -7.15
C GLY A 88 22.03 -14.04 -5.65
N PRO A 89 22.45 -12.94 -5.00
CA PRO A 89 22.13 -12.70 -3.59
C PRO A 89 20.62 -12.70 -3.34
N LEU A 90 20.18 -13.29 -2.24
CA LEU A 90 18.78 -13.29 -1.84
C LEU A 90 18.36 -11.87 -1.43
N VAL A 91 17.32 -11.35 -2.07
CA VAL A 91 16.68 -10.08 -1.72
C VAL A 91 15.25 -10.35 -1.30
N VAL A 92 14.88 -9.88 -0.10
CA VAL A 92 13.52 -10.00 0.42
C VAL A 92 12.78 -8.68 0.21
N LEU A 93 11.67 -8.73 -0.52
CA LEU A 93 10.80 -7.59 -0.77
C LEU A 93 9.55 -7.73 0.11
N ILE A 94 9.29 -6.71 0.92
CA ILE A 94 8.09 -6.63 1.76
C ILE A 94 7.31 -5.41 1.30
N HIS A 95 6.05 -5.62 0.91
CA HIS A 95 5.19 -4.51 0.50
C HIS A 95 4.64 -3.77 1.72
N GLY A 96 4.29 -2.49 1.53
CA GLY A 96 3.64 -1.67 2.54
C GLY A 96 2.13 -1.91 2.62
N TRP A 97 1.42 -0.90 3.14
CA TRP A 97 -0.03 -0.89 3.14
C TRP A 97 -0.56 -0.42 1.78
N GLY A 98 -1.19 -1.34 1.04
CA GLY A 98 -1.53 -1.15 -0.38
C GLY A 98 -0.31 -1.28 -1.28
#